data_AF-A0A7M2WPP6-F1
#
_entry.id   AF-A0A7M2WPP6-F1
#
_cell.length_a   1.000
_cell.length_b   1.000
_cell.length_c   1.000
_cell.angle_alpha   90.00
_cell.angle_beta   90.00
_cell.angle_gamma   90.00
#
_symmetry.space_group_name_H-M   'P 1'
#
loop_
_entity.id
_entity.type
_entity.pdbx_description
1 polymer ?
#
loop_
_entity_poly.entity_id
_entity_poly.type
_entity_poly.pdbx_seq_one_letter_code
_entity_poly.pdbx_strand_id
1 'polypeptide(L)'
;MVNRLFNLASLLSAIAFCVVVVAWVAAAGIDPGIDPRKQFLSVSPDFHVSLGARGADARVKVFNDSTYGPYAGSIVGFAGDPNGPTTSGFGDFAGVYYRMIRWPNGSSLWTLSLSLFYPLLAASALPIAWRVRRWRRSRKGFALDR
;
A
#
# COMPACT_ATOMS: atom_id res chain seq x y z
N MET A 1 23.41 -24.67 5.29
CA MET A 1 22.72 -23.47 5.82
C MET A 1 21.87 -22.74 4.79
N VAL A 2 22.35 -22.45 3.58
CA VAL A 2 21.67 -21.63 2.56
C VAL A 2 20.24 -22.07 2.24
N ASN A 3 19.97 -23.38 2.10
CA ASN A 3 18.61 -23.88 1.84
C ASN A 3 17.63 -23.61 3.00
N ARG A 4 18.10 -23.59 4.26
CA ARG A 4 17.24 -23.34 5.43
C ARG A 4 16.84 -21.86 5.50
N LEU A 5 17.80 -20.96 5.28
CA LEU A 5 17.54 -19.51 5.24
C LEU A 5 16.59 -19.14 4.11
N PHE A 6 16.79 -19.70 2.91
CA PHE A 6 15.89 -19.46 1.79
C PHE A 6 14.46 -19.96 2.04
N ASN A 7 14.31 -21.14 2.66
CA ASN A 7 12.99 -21.66 3.03
C ASN A 7 12.31 -20.77 4.08
N LEU A 8 13.05 -20.30 5.09
CA LEU A 8 12.51 -19.38 6.10
C LEU A 8 12.08 -18.05 5.48
N ALA A 9 12.92 -17.45 4.63
CA ALA A 9 12.58 -16.22 3.93
C ALA A 9 11.35 -16.40 3.03
N SER A 10 11.25 -17.53 2.31
CA SER A 10 10.07 -17.87 1.52
C SER A 10 8.80 -18.02 2.37
N LEU A 11 8.92 -18.62 3.57
CA LEU A 11 7.79 -18.75 4.50
C LEU A 11 7.34 -17.38 5.01
N LEU A 12 8.27 -16.54 5.46
CA LEU A 12 7.98 -15.18 5.93
C LEU A 12 7.34 -14.33 4.82
N SER A 13 7.84 -14.43 3.59
CA SER A 13 7.22 -13.75 2.44
C SER A 13 5.83 -14.27 2.11
N ALA A 14 5.56 -15.58 2.26
CA ALA A 14 4.22 -16.12 2.09
C ALA A 14 3.26 -15.60 3.18
N ILE A 15 3.73 -15.50 4.43
CA ILE A 15 2.94 -14.90 5.53
C ILE A 15 2.64 -13.43 5.21
N ALA A 16 3.65 -12.65 4.81
CA ALA A 16 3.47 -11.25 4.43
C ALA A 16 2.48 -11.10 3.26
N PHE A 17 2.56 -11.99 2.25
CA PHE A 17 1.61 -12.03 1.14
C PHE A 17 0.18 -12.24 1.64
N CYS A 18 -0.04 -13.22 2.52
CA CYS A 18 -1.36 -13.48 3.10
C CYS A 18 -1.89 -12.27 3.89
N VAL A 19 -1.05 -11.60 4.68
CA VAL A 19 -1.42 -10.38 5.41
C VAL A 19 -1.84 -9.26 4.44
N VAL A 20 -1.08 -9.06 3.36
CA VAL A 20 -1.42 -8.04 2.33
C VAL A 20 -2.71 -8.39 1.61
N VAL A 21 -2.97 -9.66 1.31
CA VAL A 21 -4.24 -10.11 0.71
C VAL A 21 -5.42 -9.86 1.65
N VAL A 22 -5.27 -10.16 2.95
CA VAL A 22 -6.31 -9.86 3.95
C VAL A 22 -6.57 -8.36 4.03
N ALA A 23 -5.51 -7.54 4.08
CA ALA A 23 -5.63 -6.08 4.07
C ALA A 23 -6.28 -5.57 2.78
N TRP A 24 -5.98 -6.19 1.64
CA TRP A 24 -6.60 -5.87 0.36
C TRP A 24 -8.10 -6.13 0.39
N VAL A 25 -8.50 -7.34 0.80
CA VAL A 25 -9.91 -7.71 0.90
C VAL A 25 -10.63 -6.77 1.86
N ALA A 26 -10.10 -6.55 3.07
CA ALA A 26 -10.69 -5.65 4.06
C ALA A 26 -10.84 -4.21 3.55
N ALA A 27 -9.88 -3.71 2.79
CA ALA A 27 -9.96 -2.39 2.17
C ALA A 27 -10.95 -2.33 1.00
N ALA A 28 -11.10 -3.41 0.23
CA ALA A 28 -11.89 -3.47 -1.01
C ALA A 28 -13.36 -3.93 -0.81
N GLY A 29 -13.70 -4.64 0.26
CA GLY A 29 -15.06 -5.16 0.53
C GLY A 29 -15.14 -5.76 1.94
N ILE A 30 -16.20 -5.57 2.71
CA ILE A 30 -17.62 -5.66 2.41
C ILE A 30 -18.27 -4.39 2.96
N ASP A 31 -19.20 -3.81 2.19
CA ASP A 31 -19.96 -2.60 2.52
C ASP A 31 -20.17 -2.42 4.04
N PRO A 32 -19.64 -1.35 4.67
CA PRO A 32 -19.07 -0.16 4.03
C PRO A 32 -17.57 -0.23 3.67
N GLY A 33 -16.88 -1.35 3.88
CA GLY A 33 -15.41 -1.43 3.79
C GLY A 33 -14.71 -0.61 4.89
N ILE A 34 -13.39 -0.48 4.82
CA ILE A 34 -12.65 0.39 5.76
C ILE A 34 -12.82 1.85 5.36
N ASP A 35 -13.42 2.66 6.24
CA ASP A 35 -13.46 4.12 6.09
C ASP A 35 -12.16 4.70 6.66
N PRO A 36 -11.23 5.17 5.81
CA PRO A 36 -9.94 5.64 6.27
C PRO A 36 -10.00 6.90 7.14
N ARG A 37 -11.14 7.60 7.16
CA ARG A 37 -11.37 8.79 8.02
C ARG A 37 -11.84 8.42 9.42
N LYS A 38 -12.31 7.18 9.61
CA LYS A 38 -12.82 6.68 10.90
C LYS A 38 -11.93 5.58 11.47
N GLN A 39 -11.21 4.87 10.61
CA GLN A 39 -10.43 3.69 10.95
C GLN A 39 -8.98 3.91 10.52
N PHE A 40 -8.20 4.46 11.45
CA PHE A 40 -6.78 4.73 11.27
C PHE A 40 -6.01 4.50 12.58
N LEU A 41 -4.71 4.28 12.45
CA LEU A 41 -3.76 4.22 13.53
C LEU A 41 -3.00 5.55 13.60
N SER A 42 -3.06 6.24 14.73
CA SER A 42 -2.22 7.42 15.00
C SER A 42 -0.88 6.97 15.59
N VAL A 43 0.21 7.26 14.89
CA VAL A 43 1.57 7.07 15.42
C VAL A 43 2.02 8.33 16.17
N SER A 44 1.60 9.49 15.70
CA SER A 44 1.82 10.80 16.34
C SER A 44 0.63 11.73 16.03
N PRO A 45 0.57 12.94 16.63
CA PRO A 45 -0.48 13.92 16.31
C PRO A 45 -0.55 14.28 14.82
N ASP A 46 0.56 14.24 14.10
CA ASP A 46 0.67 14.62 12.68
C ASP A 46 1.01 13.42 11.77
N PHE A 47 0.77 12.20 12.23
CA PHE A 47 1.08 10.99 11.47
C PHE A 47 0.07 9.88 11.75
N HIS A 48 -0.79 9.66 10.76
CA HIS A 48 -1.84 8.66 10.79
C HIS A 48 -1.68 7.69 9.61
N VAL A 49 -1.97 6.42 9.85
CA VAL A 49 -1.92 5.36 8.84
C VAL A 49 -3.28 4.68 8.78
N SER A 50 -3.83 4.53 7.59
CA SER A 50 -5.09 3.83 7.38
C SER A 50 -5.04 2.91 6.16
N LEU A 51 -6.04 2.03 6.07
CA LEU A 51 -6.33 1.29 4.85
C LEU A 51 -7.54 1.92 4.17
N GLY A 52 -7.63 1.76 2.86
CA GLY A 52 -8.83 2.08 2.11
C GLY A 52 -8.65 1.75 0.64
N ALA A 53 -9.74 1.68 -0.11
CA ALA A 53 -9.68 1.41 -1.53
C ALA A 53 -9.95 2.66 -2.37
N ARG A 54 -9.51 2.60 -3.63
CA ARG A 54 -9.95 3.48 -4.72
C ARG A 54 -10.39 2.59 -5.88
N GLY A 55 -11.68 2.32 -5.98
CA GLY A 55 -12.18 1.25 -6.86
C GLY A 55 -11.66 -0.11 -6.40
N ALA A 56 -11.08 -0.89 -7.32
CA ALA A 56 -10.49 -2.20 -7.01
C ALA A 56 -9.09 -2.14 -6.37
N ASP A 57 -8.47 -0.96 -6.34
CA ASP A 57 -7.11 -0.77 -5.84
C ASP A 57 -7.11 -0.48 -4.35
N ALA A 58 -6.73 -1.48 -3.55
CA ALA A 58 -6.55 -1.32 -2.10
C ALA A 58 -5.24 -0.61 -1.80
N ARG A 59 -5.26 0.35 -0.87
CA ARG A 59 -4.12 1.22 -0.59
C ARG A 59 -3.89 1.37 0.91
N VAL A 60 -2.62 1.51 1.27
CA VAL A 60 -2.22 2.15 2.52
C VAL A 60 -2.25 3.65 2.30
N LYS A 61 -2.78 4.38 3.27
CA LYS A 61 -2.81 5.84 3.29
C LYS A 61 -2.06 6.33 4.51
N VAL A 62 -1.22 7.33 4.31
CA VAL A 62 -0.50 8.05 5.36
C VAL A 62 -0.87 9.52 5.21
N PHE A 63 -1.25 10.16 6.31
CA PHE A 63 -1.73 11.53 6.31
C PHE A 63 -1.47 12.18 7.66
N ASN A 64 -1.41 13.50 7.69
CA ASN A 64 -1.07 14.24 8.91
C ASN A 64 -2.26 14.75 9.72
N ASP A 65 -3.43 14.85 9.11
CA ASP A 65 -4.58 15.44 9.79
C ASP A 65 -5.70 14.41 9.92
N SER A 66 -5.97 13.96 11.15
CA SER A 66 -7.04 13.00 11.44
C SER A 66 -8.46 13.53 11.25
N THR A 67 -8.65 14.86 11.24
CA THR A 67 -9.95 15.49 11.08
C THR A 67 -10.31 15.64 9.61
N TYR A 68 -9.34 16.01 8.77
CA TYR A 68 -9.55 16.32 7.35
C TYR A 68 -8.98 15.26 6.39
N GLY A 69 -8.11 14.38 6.88
CA GLY A 69 -7.44 13.34 6.10
C GLY A 69 -8.13 11.97 6.14
N PRO A 70 -7.76 11.05 5.24
CA PRO A 70 -6.89 11.30 4.09
C PRO A 70 -7.62 12.10 3.01
N TYR A 71 -6.89 13.03 2.41
CA TYR A 71 -7.36 13.87 1.33
C TYR A 71 -7.23 13.15 -0.02
N ALA A 72 -8.34 12.91 -0.69
CA ALA A 72 -8.41 12.24 -1.99
C ALA A 72 -9.29 13.05 -2.96
N GLY A 73 -8.74 14.17 -3.46
CA GLY A 73 -9.36 14.96 -4.52
C GLY A 73 -10.32 16.08 -4.09
N SER A 74 -11.01 16.59 -5.12
CA SER A 74 -11.72 17.87 -5.32
C SER A 74 -10.86 19.14 -5.26
N ILE A 75 -11.02 20.00 -6.26
CA ILE A 75 -10.39 21.32 -6.36
C ILE A 75 -10.81 22.11 -5.12
N VAL A 76 -9.89 22.37 -4.18
CA VAL A 76 -10.10 23.53 -3.30
C VAL A 76 -10.15 24.73 -4.25
N GLY A 77 -11.08 25.66 -4.09
CA GLY A 77 -11.18 26.81 -4.98
C GLY A 77 -9.90 27.65 -4.94
N PHE A 78 -8.92 27.32 -5.77
CA PHE A 78 -7.59 27.96 -5.85
C PHE A 78 -7.53 29.04 -6.93
N ALA A 79 -8.57 29.19 -7.74
CA ALA A 79 -8.52 30.01 -8.94
C ALA A 79 -8.59 31.51 -8.58
N GLY A 80 -7.42 32.14 -8.45
CA GLY A 80 -7.25 33.59 -8.54
C GLY A 80 -6.91 34.35 -7.25
N ASP A 81 -6.82 33.68 -6.09
CA ASP A 81 -6.42 34.35 -4.84
C ASP A 81 -4.90 34.20 -4.60
N PRO A 82 -4.11 35.28 -4.64
CA PRO A 82 -2.69 35.24 -4.27
C PRO A 82 -2.46 34.89 -2.79
N ASN A 83 -3.48 34.99 -1.95
CA ASN A 83 -3.48 34.51 -0.56
C ASN A 83 -4.17 33.14 -0.42
N GLY A 84 -4.45 32.45 -1.53
CA GLY A 84 -5.04 31.11 -1.51
C GLY A 84 -4.05 30.05 -1.04
N PRO A 85 -4.55 28.86 -0.63
CA PRO A 85 -3.67 27.74 -0.31
C PRO A 85 -2.85 27.29 -1.53
N THR A 86 -1.57 26.98 -1.32
CA THR A 86 -0.69 26.43 -2.36
C THR A 86 -0.80 24.91 -2.38
N THR A 87 -0.66 24.31 -3.57
CA THR A 87 -0.68 22.84 -3.70
C THR A 87 0.57 22.30 -4.36
N SER A 88 1.07 21.19 -3.86
CA SER A 88 2.17 20.42 -4.44
C SER A 88 1.84 18.93 -4.45
N GLY A 89 2.61 18.14 -5.20
CA GLY A 89 2.39 16.71 -5.41
C GLY A 89 1.96 16.36 -6.84
N PHE A 90 2.06 15.06 -7.17
CA PHE A 90 1.86 14.53 -8.52
C PHE A 90 0.48 13.91 -8.75
N GLY A 91 -0.43 13.99 -7.76
CA GLY A 91 -1.74 13.36 -7.87
C GLY A 91 -1.63 11.84 -7.86
N ASP A 92 -2.54 11.14 -8.54
CA ASP A 92 -2.57 9.67 -8.61
C ASP A 92 -1.86 9.19 -9.88
N PHE A 93 -0.74 8.50 -9.71
CA PHE A 93 0.05 7.96 -10.81
C PHE A 93 0.59 6.57 -10.46
N ALA A 94 0.29 5.60 -11.34
CA ALA A 94 0.78 4.23 -11.25
C ALA A 94 0.46 3.47 -9.94
N GLY A 95 -0.51 3.90 -9.13
CA GLY A 95 -0.80 3.31 -7.81
C GLY A 95 -0.11 4.02 -6.65
N VAL A 96 0.57 5.14 -6.91
CA VAL A 96 1.05 6.07 -5.90
C VAL A 96 0.24 7.35 -6.01
N TYR A 97 -0.27 7.85 -4.89
CA TYR A 97 -0.90 9.15 -4.81
C TYR A 97 -0.20 10.02 -3.79
N TYR A 98 0.16 11.24 -4.17
CA TYR A 98 0.67 12.24 -3.22
C TYR A 98 0.09 13.62 -3.52
N ARG A 99 -0.40 14.27 -2.46
CA ARG A 99 -0.83 15.66 -2.48
C ARG A 99 -0.48 16.33 -1.16
N MET A 100 -0.02 17.57 -1.23
CA MET A 100 0.11 18.48 -0.09
C MET A 100 -0.57 19.80 -0.42
N ILE A 101 -1.32 20.33 0.54
CA ILE A 101 -1.95 21.64 0.54
C ILE A 101 -1.34 22.42 1.69
N ARG A 102 -0.91 23.66 1.45
CA ARG A 102 -0.37 24.57 2.47
C ARG A 102 -1.17 25.87 2.46
N TRP A 103 -1.71 26.25 3.60
CA TRP A 103 -2.42 27.52 3.76
C TRP A 103 -1.44 28.64 4.17
N PRO A 104 -1.79 29.92 3.93
CA PRO A 104 -0.94 31.05 4.31
C PRO A 104 -0.67 31.16 5.82
N ASN A 105 -1.57 30.65 6.64
CA ASN A 105 -1.42 30.62 8.10
C ASN A 105 -0.39 29.57 8.58
N GLY A 106 0.26 28.85 7.66
CA GLY A 106 1.25 27.82 7.97
C GLY A 106 0.67 26.43 8.20
N SER A 107 -0.66 26.26 8.21
CA SER A 107 -1.25 24.93 8.32
C SER A 107 -1.02 24.13 7.03
N SER A 108 -0.94 22.80 7.16
CA SER A 108 -0.76 21.93 6.00
C SER A 108 -1.58 20.65 6.12
N LEU A 109 -2.04 20.18 4.97
CA LEU A 109 -2.75 18.92 4.82
C LEU A 109 -2.04 18.14 3.73
N TRP A 110 -1.51 16.97 4.07
CA TRP A 110 -0.91 16.10 3.08
C TRP A 110 -1.41 14.67 3.22
N THR A 111 -1.38 13.96 2.10
CA THR A 111 -1.75 12.56 2.03
C THR A 111 -0.85 11.87 1.02
N LEU A 112 -0.23 10.80 1.48
CA LEU A 112 0.48 9.81 0.68
C LEU A 112 -0.36 8.54 0.66
N SER A 113 -0.63 7.98 -0.50
CA SER A 113 -1.31 6.71 -0.63
C SER A 113 -0.55 5.80 -1.56
N LEU A 114 -0.35 4.56 -1.14
CA LEU A 114 0.43 3.56 -1.87
C LEU A 114 -0.44 2.31 -2.08
N SER A 115 -0.53 1.86 -3.32
CA SER A 115 -1.20 0.62 -3.67
C SER A 115 -0.57 -0.57 -2.93
N LEU A 116 -1.42 -1.42 -2.39
CA LEU A 116 -1.04 -2.72 -1.83
C LEU A 116 -0.53 -3.68 -2.91
N PHE A 117 -0.62 -3.32 -4.19
CA PHE A 117 -0.10 -4.12 -5.29
C PHE A 117 1.41 -4.29 -5.21
N TYR A 118 2.13 -3.24 -4.84
CA TYR A 118 3.59 -3.29 -4.71
C TYR A 118 4.06 -4.27 -3.63
N PRO A 119 3.58 -4.20 -2.37
CA PRO A 119 3.98 -5.19 -1.36
C PRO A 119 3.48 -6.60 -1.69
N LEU A 120 2.34 -6.74 -2.39
CA LEU A 120 1.84 -8.04 -2.84
C LEU A 120 2.80 -8.69 -3.88
N LEU A 121 3.24 -7.91 -4.87
CA LEU A 121 4.23 -8.37 -5.85
C LEU A 121 5.55 -8.77 -5.16
N ALA A 122 6.08 -7.90 -4.30
CA ALA A 122 7.32 -8.16 -3.58
C ALA A 122 7.23 -9.43 -2.70
N ALA A 123 6.13 -9.59 -1.95
CA ALA A 123 5.91 -10.75 -1.09
C ALA A 123 5.71 -12.05 -1.88
N SER A 124 5.23 -11.99 -3.12
CA SER A 124 5.03 -13.17 -3.98
C SER A 124 6.32 -13.75 -4.56
N ALA A 125 7.39 -12.95 -4.68
CA ALA A 125 8.59 -13.33 -5.43
C ALA A 125 9.31 -14.57 -4.86
N LEU A 126 9.53 -14.61 -3.54
CA LEU A 126 10.24 -15.72 -2.89
C LEU A 126 9.45 -17.04 -2.89
N PRO A 127 8.14 -17.07 -2.53
CA PRO A 127 7.30 -18.26 -2.68
C PRO A 127 7.26 -18.82 -4.10
N ILE A 128 7.16 -17.95 -5.11
CA ILE A 128 7.18 -18.36 -6.53
C ILE A 128 8.54 -18.97 -6.87
N ALA A 129 9.65 -18.30 -6.54
CA ALA A 129 10.99 -18.81 -6.79
C ALA A 129 11.24 -20.16 -6.09
N TRP A 130 10.75 -20.33 -4.85
CA TRP A 130 10.82 -21.59 -4.13
C TRP A 130 10.05 -22.70 -4.85
N ARG A 131 8.82 -22.42 -5.29
CA ARG A 131 7.99 -23.39 -6.03
C ARG A 131 8.66 -23.81 -7.35
N VAL A 132 9.19 -22.86 -8.11
CA VAL A 132 9.91 -23.12 -9.37
C VAL A 132 11.16 -23.96 -9.13
N ARG A 133 11.95 -23.64 -8.09
CA ARG A 133 13.14 -24.43 -7.71
C ARG A 133 12.79 -25.87 -7.35
N ARG A 134 11.73 -26.07 -6.56
CA ARG A 134 11.26 -27.42 -6.16
C ARG A 134 10.84 -28.22 -7.38
N TRP A 135 10.06 -27.63 -8.29
CA TRP A 135 9.60 -28.29 -9.50
C TRP A 135 10.76 -28.70 -10.44
N ARG A 136 11.77 -27.84 -10.60
CA ARG A 136 12.96 -28.15 -11.40
C ARG A 136 13.79 -29.30 -10.79
N ARG A 137 13.83 -29.43 -9.47
CA ARG A 137 14.52 -30.56 -8.80
C ARG A 137 13.77 -31.88 -9.00
N SER A 138 12.44 -31.88 -8.86
CA SER A 138 11.62 -33.07 -9.08
C SER A 138 11.74 -33.62 -10.51
N ARG A 139 11.92 -32.75 -11.52
CA ARG A 139 12.13 -33.16 -12.92
C ARG A 139 13.49 -33.81 -13.22
N LYS A 140 14.51 -33.54 -12.40
CA LYS A 140 15.84 -34.16 -12.56
C LYS A 140 15.92 -35.56 -11.93
N GLY A 141 14.89 -35.99 -11.21
CA GLY A 141 14.86 -37.27 -10.50
C GLY A 141 14.41 -38.48 -11.31
N PHE A 142 14.08 -38.33 -12.60
CA PHE A 142 13.84 -39.46 -13.50
C PHE A 142 15.11 -39.75 -14.31
N ALA A 143 16.08 -40.42 -13.67
CA ALA A 143 17.04 -41.21 -14.43
C ALA A 143 16.29 -42.48 -14.86
N LEU A 144 15.98 -42.59 -16.15
CA LEU A 144 15.66 -43.87 -16.76
C LEU A 144 16.99 -44.59 -16.92
N ASP A 145 17.44 -45.27 -15.87
CA ASP A 145 18.52 -46.24 -16.01
C ASP A 145 18.03 -47.33 -16.97
N ARG A 146 18.67 -47.39 -18.14
CA ARG A 146 18.53 -48.45 -19.14
C ARG A 146 19.74 -49.36 -19.06
#